data_AF-A0A1E7I9R0-F1
#
_entry.id   AF-A0A1E7I9R0-F1
#
_cell.length_a   1.000
_cell.length_b   1.000
_cell.length_c   1.000
_cell.angle_alpha   90.00
_cell.angle_beta   90.00
_cell.angle_gamma   90.00
#
_symmetry.space_group_name_H-M   'P 1'
#
loop_
_entity.id
_entity.type
_entity.pdbx_description
1 polymer ?
#
loop_
_entity_poly.entity_id
_entity_poly.type
_entity_poly.pdbx_seq_one_letter_code
_entity_poly.pdbx_strand_id
1 'polypeptide(L)'
;MHNIYKYLLLLTCCVFLPLQSAADDRGTAEIIALEIRNLSTSVDRLTQFLYEQGGKKDRDSVLRKLDIAVAYLNFRSRRIEMMERDLQRTESSKTRLEDIIRQLEERLEQLEDEDSNTGPQGKLSKEDAQQQLKLLRQRLARTENEIIEGNNRILELRHQLDDVENFVERHLEL
;
A
#
# COMPACT_ATOMS: atom_id res chain seq x y z
N MET A 1 55.01 57.99 -11.33
CA MET A 1 55.53 56.60 -11.43
C MET A 1 56.52 56.31 -10.28
N HIS A 2 56.11 56.41 -9.01
CA HIS A 2 57.03 56.33 -7.85
C HIS A 2 56.52 55.48 -6.67
N ASN A 3 55.34 54.86 -6.78
CA ASN A 3 54.76 54.06 -5.69
C ASN A 3 54.81 52.54 -5.90
N ILE A 4 55.24 52.04 -7.07
CA ILE A 4 55.29 50.58 -7.34
C ILE A 4 56.57 49.95 -6.74
N TYR A 5 57.69 50.67 -6.71
CA TYR A 5 58.96 50.17 -6.15
C TYR A 5 58.96 50.04 -4.62
N LYS A 6 58.11 50.78 -3.90
CA LYS A 6 57.98 50.66 -2.43
C LYS A 6 57.37 49.32 -2.02
N TYR A 7 56.43 48.78 -2.80
CA TYR A 7 55.83 47.47 -2.49
C TYR A 7 56.71 46.30 -2.91
N LEU A 8 57.53 46.46 -3.96
CA LEU A 8 58.43 45.39 -4.43
C LEU A 8 59.63 45.21 -3.48
N LEU A 9 60.07 46.28 -2.80
CA LEU A 9 61.13 46.22 -1.78
C LEU A 9 60.62 45.65 -0.43
N LEU A 10 59.32 45.83 -0.12
CA LEU A 10 58.71 45.28 1.08
C LEU A 10 58.37 43.78 0.91
N LEU A 11 58.05 43.33 -0.31
CA LEU A 11 57.75 41.92 -0.59
C LEU A 11 59.01 41.03 -0.71
N THR A 12 60.17 41.62 -1.02
CA THR A 12 61.44 40.87 -1.16
C THR A 12 62.25 40.79 0.15
N CYS A 13 61.92 41.60 1.17
CA CYS A 13 62.60 41.58 2.46
C CYS A 13 62.09 40.47 3.41
N CYS A 14 60.95 39.82 3.12
CA CYS A 14 60.45 38.70 3.93
C CYS A 14 61.00 37.33 3.53
N VAL A 15 61.78 37.22 2.44
CA VAL A 15 62.30 35.92 1.96
C VAL A 15 63.74 35.65 2.44
N PHE A 16 64.39 36.60 3.13
CA PHE A 16 65.77 36.46 3.60
C PHE A 16 65.95 36.78 5.08
N LEU A 17 65.26 36.05 5.95
CA LEU A 17 65.78 35.76 7.30
C LEU A 17 65.84 34.25 7.53
N PRO A 18 67.03 33.62 7.44
CA PRO A 18 67.32 32.42 8.19
C PRO A 18 67.80 32.88 9.56
N LEU A 19 66.89 32.96 10.54
CA LEU A 19 67.27 33.13 11.94
C LEU A 19 66.90 31.88 12.72
N GLN A 20 67.95 31.26 13.24
CA GLN A 20 67.96 30.03 14.01
C GLN A 20 67.01 30.11 15.21
N SER A 21 66.14 29.11 15.33
CA SER A 21 65.80 28.52 16.63
C SER A 21 66.09 27.03 16.55
N ALA A 22 67.29 26.64 16.98
CA ALA A 22 67.49 25.30 17.49
C ALA A 22 66.78 25.22 18.86
N ALA A 23 66.13 24.08 19.12
CA ALA A 23 65.39 23.68 20.33
C ALA A 23 63.90 24.08 20.40
N ASP A 24 63.02 23.25 19.82
CA ASP A 24 62.16 22.32 20.58
C ASP A 24 61.25 21.53 19.62
N ASP A 25 61.83 20.61 18.84
CA ASP A 25 61.12 19.80 17.84
C ASP A 25 60.44 18.56 18.44
N ARG A 26 60.57 18.36 19.78
CA ARG A 26 59.94 17.24 20.50
C ARG A 26 58.61 17.67 21.12
N GLY A 27 58.52 18.87 21.71
CA GLY A 27 57.27 19.37 22.28
C GLY A 27 56.19 19.67 21.25
N THR A 28 56.54 20.24 20.09
CA THR A 28 55.60 20.53 18.99
C THR A 28 55.10 19.26 18.32
N ALA A 29 55.96 18.28 18.07
CA ALA A 29 55.58 16.99 17.51
C ALA A 29 54.66 16.20 18.46
N GLU A 30 54.90 16.28 19.78
CA GLU A 30 54.06 15.63 20.79
C GLU A 30 52.68 16.31 20.92
N ILE A 31 52.62 17.65 20.88
CA ILE A 31 51.37 18.41 20.86
C ILE A 31 50.57 18.11 19.58
N ILE A 32 51.21 18.11 18.42
CA ILE A 32 50.58 17.76 17.14
C ILE A 32 50.09 16.31 17.15
N ALA A 33 50.87 15.37 17.67
CA ALA A 33 50.45 13.97 17.81
C ALA A 33 49.25 13.80 18.75
N LEU A 34 49.19 14.58 19.83
CA LEU A 34 48.09 14.58 20.79
C LEU A 34 46.82 15.22 20.19
N GLU A 35 46.95 16.29 19.41
CA GLU A 35 45.85 16.89 18.65
C GLU A 35 45.32 15.94 17.56
N ILE A 36 46.19 15.27 16.81
CA ILE A 36 45.80 14.25 15.82
C ILE A 36 45.07 13.09 16.50
N ARG A 37 45.55 12.62 17.66
CA ARG A 37 44.90 11.57 18.43
C ARG A 37 43.52 12.02 18.93
N ASN A 38 43.41 13.24 19.45
CA ASN A 38 42.13 13.79 19.92
C ASN A 38 41.14 13.99 18.75
N LEU A 39 41.64 14.42 17.59
CA LEU A 39 40.84 14.54 16.38
C LEU A 39 40.36 13.17 15.90
N SER A 40 41.24 12.17 15.84
CA SER A 40 40.89 10.78 15.49
C SER A 40 39.82 10.23 16.42
N THR A 41 39.98 10.43 17.74
CA THR A 41 39.01 9.97 18.75
C THR A 41 37.65 10.67 18.59
N SER A 42 37.66 11.95 18.19
CA SER A 42 36.43 12.72 17.94
C SER A 42 35.74 12.28 16.64
N VAL A 43 36.51 11.94 15.60
CA VAL A 43 36.01 11.35 14.35
C VAL A 43 35.41 9.97 14.62
N ASP A 44 36.07 9.11 15.39
CA ASP A 44 35.56 7.78 15.75
C ASP A 44 34.24 7.87 16.52
N ARG A 45 34.16 8.81 17.48
CA ARG A 45 32.92 9.10 18.23
C ARG A 45 31.81 9.66 17.34
N LEU A 46 32.15 10.54 16.39
CA LEU A 46 31.18 11.08 15.44
C LEU A 46 30.66 9.99 14.50
N THR A 47 31.54 9.13 13.99
CA THR A 47 31.18 8.00 13.15
C THR A 47 30.28 7.03 13.93
N GLN A 48 30.61 6.72 15.18
CA GLN A 48 29.76 5.92 16.05
C GLN A 48 28.39 6.58 16.27
N PHE A 49 28.34 7.87 16.55
CA PHE A 49 27.09 8.62 16.73
C PHE A 49 26.24 8.63 15.45
N LEU A 50 26.87 8.77 14.28
CA LEU A 50 26.19 8.71 12.97
C LEU A 50 25.65 7.30 12.67
N TYR A 51 26.37 6.24 13.04
CA TYR A 51 25.88 4.85 12.94
C TYR A 51 24.67 4.61 13.87
N GLU A 52 24.75 5.06 15.12
CA GLU A 52 23.66 4.93 16.09
C GLU A 52 22.43 5.78 15.70
N GLN A 53 22.65 6.98 15.16
CA GLN A 53 21.59 7.86 14.65
C GLN A 53 20.96 7.30 13.37
N GLY A 54 21.76 6.71 12.47
CA GLY A 54 21.28 6.00 11.28
C GLY A 54 20.37 4.83 11.66
N GLY A 55 20.80 3.98 12.61
CA GLY A 55 20.00 2.85 13.07
C GLY A 55 18.70 3.24 13.77
N LYS A 56 18.67 4.36 14.53
CA LYS A 56 17.43 4.89 15.12
C LYS A 56 16.47 5.43 14.07
N LYS A 57 16.99 6.21 13.10
CA LYS A 57 16.18 6.75 11.99
C LYS A 57 15.59 5.63 11.11
N ASP A 58 16.36 4.57 10.87
CA ASP A 58 15.90 3.40 10.12
C ASP A 58 14.80 2.65 10.87
N ARG A 59 14.95 2.42 12.19
CA ARG A 59 13.88 1.84 13.03
C ARG A 59 12.61 2.68 13.02
N ASP A 60 12.71 4.00 13.22
CA ASP A 60 11.55 4.90 13.18
C ASP A 60 10.87 4.86 11.81
N SER A 61 11.64 4.73 10.72
CA SER A 61 11.09 4.58 9.37
C SER A 61 10.37 3.25 9.15
N VAL A 62 10.89 2.15 9.71
CA VAL A 62 10.28 0.82 9.64
C VAL A 62 9.00 0.77 10.47
N LEU A 63 9.01 1.32 11.68
CA LEU A 63 7.80 1.45 12.52
C LEU A 63 6.72 2.24 11.80
N ARG A 64 7.09 3.36 11.16
CA ARG A 64 6.13 4.14 10.37
C ARG A 64 5.58 3.37 9.16
N LYS A 65 6.41 2.57 8.48
CA LYS A 65 5.95 1.69 7.39
C LYS A 65 5.02 0.60 7.90
N LEU A 66 5.30 0.02 9.07
CA LEU A 66 4.44 -0.94 9.74
C LEU A 66 3.09 -0.32 10.11
N ASP A 67 3.06 0.87 10.70
CA ASP A 67 1.82 1.57 11.03
C ASP A 67 0.94 1.80 9.78
N ILE A 68 1.57 2.23 8.68
CA ILE A 68 0.88 2.42 7.40
C ILE A 68 0.38 1.08 6.85
N ALA A 69 1.20 0.03 6.90
CA ALA A 69 0.83 -1.30 6.42
C ALA A 69 -0.35 -1.86 7.21
N VAL A 70 -0.31 -1.81 8.55
CA VAL A 70 -1.41 -2.27 9.42
C VAL A 70 -2.69 -1.45 9.17
N ALA A 71 -2.58 -0.12 9.02
CA ALA A 71 -3.73 0.72 8.67
C ALA A 71 -4.32 0.35 7.29
N TYR A 72 -3.47 0.06 6.31
CA TYR A 72 -3.88 -0.39 4.98
C TYR A 72 -4.58 -1.75 5.03
N LEU A 73 -4.01 -2.73 5.74
CA LEU A 73 -4.59 -4.07 5.93
C LEU A 73 -5.99 -3.96 6.57
N ASN A 74 -6.12 -3.17 7.64
CA ASN A 74 -7.40 -2.94 8.32
C ASN A 74 -8.44 -2.31 7.40
N PHE A 75 -8.05 -1.26 6.66
CA PHE A 75 -8.95 -0.60 5.71
C PHE A 75 -9.42 -1.55 4.61
N ARG A 76 -8.49 -2.33 4.03
CA ARG A 76 -8.79 -3.26 2.94
C ARG A 76 -9.65 -4.42 3.42
N SER A 77 -9.34 -4.98 4.59
CA SER A 77 -10.11 -6.06 5.23
C SER A 77 -11.55 -5.63 5.47
N ARG A 78 -11.76 -4.43 6.02
CA ARG A 78 -13.12 -3.89 6.24
C ARG A 78 -13.89 -3.68 4.93
N ARG A 79 -13.19 -3.27 3.86
CA ARG A 79 -13.80 -3.13 2.53
C ARG A 79 -14.21 -4.49 1.96
N ILE A 80 -13.36 -5.51 2.09
CA ILE A 80 -13.66 -6.88 1.69
C ILE A 80 -14.90 -7.39 2.44
N GLU A 81 -14.96 -7.21 3.76
CA GLU A 81 -16.11 -7.61 4.60
C GLU A 81 -17.42 -6.91 4.16
N MET A 82 -17.37 -5.63 3.79
CA MET A 82 -18.54 -4.94 3.24
C MET A 82 -18.98 -5.55 1.90
N MET A 83 -18.03 -5.83 1.01
CA MET A 83 -18.32 -6.45 -0.29
C MET A 83 -18.89 -7.87 -0.14
N GLU A 84 -18.38 -8.66 0.81
CA GLU A 84 -18.90 -9.99 1.12
C GLU A 84 -20.34 -9.95 1.63
N ARG A 85 -20.67 -8.98 2.50
CA ARG A 85 -22.05 -8.78 2.95
C ARG A 85 -22.98 -8.37 1.82
N ASP A 86 -22.53 -7.49 0.94
CA ASP A 86 -23.32 -7.09 -0.22
C ASP A 86 -23.51 -8.25 -1.20
N LEU A 87 -22.47 -9.07 -1.42
CA LEU A 87 -22.56 -10.29 -2.21
C LEU A 87 -23.58 -11.28 -1.62
N GLN A 88 -23.54 -11.50 -0.31
CA GLN A 88 -24.49 -12.37 0.39
C GLN A 88 -25.94 -11.88 0.24
N ARG A 89 -26.16 -10.56 0.23
CA ARG A 89 -27.49 -9.98 -0.05
C ARG A 89 -27.92 -10.24 -1.48
N THR A 90 -27.01 -10.12 -2.45
CA THR A 90 -27.28 -10.43 -3.86
C THR A 90 -27.59 -11.91 -4.06
N GLU A 91 -26.85 -12.82 -3.43
CA GLU A 91 -27.14 -14.26 -3.42
C GLU A 91 -28.50 -14.57 -2.81
N SER A 92 -28.85 -13.92 -1.69
CA SER A 92 -30.18 -14.05 -1.09
C SER A 92 -31.28 -13.55 -2.04
N SER A 93 -31.02 -12.48 -2.78
CA SER A 93 -31.94 -11.97 -3.81
C SER A 93 -32.06 -12.94 -4.99
N LYS A 94 -30.96 -13.61 -5.37
CA LYS A 94 -30.96 -14.65 -6.40
C LYS A 94 -31.88 -15.80 -5.99
N THR A 95 -31.73 -16.34 -4.79
CA THR A 95 -32.58 -17.45 -4.29
C THR A 95 -34.06 -17.07 -4.31
N ARG A 96 -34.40 -15.85 -3.86
CA ARG A 96 -35.79 -15.36 -3.92
C ARG A 96 -36.31 -15.26 -5.36
N LEU A 97 -35.47 -14.85 -6.32
CA LEU A 97 -35.87 -14.80 -7.73
C LEU A 97 -36.09 -16.21 -8.29
N GLU A 98 -35.24 -17.17 -7.94
CA GLU A 98 -35.39 -18.58 -8.32
C GLU A 98 -36.69 -19.16 -7.78
N ASP A 99 -37.03 -18.89 -6.52
CA ASP A 99 -38.29 -19.32 -5.91
C ASP A 99 -39.51 -18.73 -6.64
N ILE A 100 -39.48 -17.43 -6.99
CA ILE A 100 -40.56 -16.78 -7.74
C ILE A 100 -40.69 -17.38 -9.14
N ILE A 101 -39.57 -17.61 -9.83
CA ILE A 101 -39.56 -18.22 -11.17
C ILE A 101 -40.17 -19.62 -11.09
N ARG A 102 -39.76 -20.43 -10.12
CA ARG A 102 -40.28 -21.78 -9.91
C ARG A 102 -41.79 -21.78 -9.65
N GLN A 103 -42.28 -20.88 -8.79
CA GLN A 103 -43.72 -20.75 -8.54
C GLN A 103 -44.50 -20.35 -9.79
N LEU A 104 -43.92 -19.50 -10.64
CA LEU A 104 -44.55 -19.12 -11.92
C LEU A 104 -44.52 -20.25 -12.94
N GLU A 105 -43.45 -21.05 -12.97
CA GLU A 105 -43.34 -22.27 -13.79
C GLU A 105 -44.40 -23.29 -13.38
N GLU A 106 -44.53 -23.58 -12.09
CA GLU A 106 -45.55 -24.50 -11.56
C GLU A 106 -46.97 -24.02 -11.89
N ARG A 107 -47.24 -22.70 -11.84
CA ARG A 107 -48.54 -22.13 -12.26
C ARG A 107 -48.78 -22.25 -13.76
N LEU A 108 -47.74 -22.04 -14.58
CA LEU A 108 -47.85 -22.19 -16.02
C LEU A 108 -48.13 -23.64 -16.42
N GLU A 109 -47.51 -24.60 -15.73
CA GLU A 109 -47.77 -26.03 -15.92
C GLU A 109 -49.23 -26.39 -15.55
N GLN A 110 -49.74 -25.87 -14.44
CA GLN A 110 -51.15 -26.03 -14.07
C GLN A 110 -52.11 -25.44 -15.12
N LEU A 111 -51.79 -24.26 -15.65
CA LEU A 111 -52.58 -23.64 -16.73
C LEU A 111 -52.50 -24.41 -18.05
N GLU A 112 -51.40 -25.13 -18.30
CA GLU A 112 -51.22 -26.03 -19.44
C GLU A 112 -52.06 -27.30 -19.32
N ASP A 113 -52.21 -27.84 -18.11
CA ASP A 113 -53.09 -28.99 -17.86
C ASP A 113 -54.57 -28.61 -17.95
N GLU A 114 -54.92 -27.36 -17.59
CA GLU A 114 -56.29 -26.81 -17.64
C GLU A 114 -56.71 -26.26 -19.02
N ASP A 115 -55.78 -26.16 -19.98
CA ASP A 115 -55.92 -25.55 -21.33
C ASP A 115 -57.02 -26.22 -22.20
N SER A 116 -57.54 -27.37 -21.77
CA SER A 116 -58.67 -28.05 -22.42
C SER A 116 -60.03 -27.38 -22.17
N ASN A 117 -60.14 -26.42 -21.24
CA ASN A 117 -61.42 -25.80 -20.86
C ASN A 117 -61.39 -24.26 -20.76
N THR A 118 -60.24 -23.61 -21.00
CA THR A 118 -60.08 -22.17 -20.84
C THR A 118 -60.21 -21.44 -22.18
N GLY A 119 -61.15 -20.50 -22.25
CA GLY A 119 -61.39 -19.67 -23.44
C GLY A 119 -60.25 -18.66 -23.72
N PRO A 120 -60.46 -17.68 -24.62
CA PRO A 120 -59.44 -16.71 -25.00
C PRO A 120 -58.81 -15.91 -23.83
N GLN A 121 -59.49 -15.79 -22.69
CA GLN A 121 -58.91 -15.20 -21.47
C GLN A 121 -57.78 -16.04 -20.85
N GLY A 122 -57.86 -17.38 -20.91
CA GLY A 122 -56.80 -18.25 -20.39
C GLY A 122 -55.51 -18.11 -21.20
N LYS A 123 -55.63 -17.99 -22.53
CA LYS A 123 -54.49 -17.77 -23.43
C LYS A 123 -53.76 -16.46 -23.15
N LEU A 124 -54.49 -15.36 -22.95
CA LEU A 124 -53.90 -14.07 -22.58
C LEU A 124 -53.14 -14.14 -21.25
N SER A 125 -53.75 -14.77 -20.23
CA SER A 125 -53.10 -14.94 -18.92
C SER A 125 -51.82 -15.77 -19.00
N LYS A 126 -51.78 -16.77 -19.89
CA LYS A 126 -50.61 -17.62 -20.13
C LYS A 126 -49.49 -16.85 -20.82
N GLU A 127 -49.81 -16.09 -21.87
CA GLU A 127 -48.85 -15.24 -22.57
C GLU A 127 -48.24 -14.19 -21.62
N ASP A 128 -49.05 -13.55 -20.78
CA ASP A 128 -48.59 -12.59 -19.76
C ASP A 128 -47.62 -13.24 -18.76
N ALA A 129 -47.97 -14.42 -18.25
CA ALA A 129 -47.12 -15.17 -17.32
C ALA A 129 -45.79 -15.62 -17.96
N GLN A 130 -45.81 -16.04 -19.23
CA GLN A 130 -44.59 -16.36 -19.99
C GLN A 130 -43.69 -15.14 -20.19
N GLN A 131 -44.27 -13.96 -20.46
CA GLN A 131 -43.51 -12.71 -20.56
C GLN A 131 -42.87 -12.33 -19.22
N GLN A 132 -43.61 -12.42 -18.11
CA GLN A 132 -43.08 -12.18 -16.77
C GLN A 132 -41.91 -13.11 -16.45
N LEU A 133 -42.05 -14.40 -16.75
CA LEU A 133 -41.01 -15.40 -16.54
C LEU A 133 -39.76 -15.10 -17.37
N LYS A 134 -39.90 -14.67 -18.62
CA LYS A 134 -38.77 -14.23 -19.46
C LYS A 134 -38.02 -13.05 -18.82
N LEU A 135 -38.73 -12.05 -18.32
CA LEU A 135 -38.13 -10.89 -17.65
C LEU A 135 -37.42 -11.28 -16.36
N LEU A 136 -38.02 -12.17 -15.57
CA LEU A 136 -37.42 -12.68 -14.33
C LEU A 136 -36.17 -13.50 -14.59
N ARG A 137 -36.16 -14.38 -15.60
CA ARG A 137 -34.96 -15.11 -16.02
C ARG A 137 -33.86 -14.18 -16.52
N GLN A 138 -34.20 -13.12 -17.25
CA GLN A 138 -33.20 -12.11 -17.64
C GLN A 138 -32.63 -11.40 -16.42
N ARG A 139 -33.46 -11.06 -15.43
CA ARG A 139 -33.00 -10.47 -14.17
C ARG A 139 -32.09 -11.43 -13.40
N LEU A 140 -32.47 -12.72 -13.32
CA LEU A 140 -31.68 -13.77 -12.68
C LEU A 140 -30.28 -13.84 -13.31
N ALA A 141 -30.20 -13.93 -14.63
CA ALA A 141 -28.91 -13.98 -15.34
C ALA A 141 -28.03 -12.74 -15.07
N ARG A 142 -28.62 -11.54 -14.96
CA ARG A 142 -27.87 -10.33 -14.57
C ARG A 142 -27.36 -10.43 -13.14
N THR A 143 -28.20 -10.87 -12.21
CA THR A 143 -27.81 -11.07 -10.81
C THR A 143 -26.70 -12.13 -10.67
N GLU A 144 -26.72 -13.18 -11.48
CA GLU A 144 -25.63 -14.18 -11.51
C GLU A 144 -24.31 -13.59 -11.99
N ASN A 145 -24.34 -12.75 -13.03
CA ASN A 145 -23.15 -12.05 -13.48
C ASN A 145 -22.61 -11.10 -12.41
N GLU A 146 -23.47 -10.34 -11.72
CA GLU A 146 -23.09 -9.48 -10.60
C GLU A 146 -22.42 -10.27 -9.47
N ILE A 147 -22.91 -11.48 -9.17
CA ILE A 147 -22.30 -12.37 -8.17
C ILE A 147 -20.90 -12.82 -8.61
N ILE A 148 -20.73 -13.20 -9.88
CA ILE A 148 -19.42 -13.61 -10.42
C ILE A 148 -18.43 -12.45 -10.38
N GLU A 149 -18.83 -11.27 -10.84
CA GLU A 149 -18.01 -10.06 -10.82
C GLU A 149 -17.62 -9.66 -9.39
N GLY A 150 -18.58 -9.73 -8.45
CA GLY A 150 -18.33 -9.47 -7.03
C GLY A 150 -17.32 -10.44 -6.41
N ASN A 151 -17.46 -11.73 -6.68
CA ASN A 151 -16.53 -12.78 -6.24
C ASN A 151 -15.11 -12.57 -6.78
N ASN A 152 -14.98 -12.33 -8.09
CA ASN A 152 -13.70 -12.06 -8.72
C ASN A 152 -13.03 -10.84 -8.08
N ARG A 153 -13.81 -9.78 -7.82
CA ARG A 153 -13.28 -8.59 -7.18
C ARG A 153 -12.81 -8.85 -5.75
N ILE A 154 -13.56 -9.60 -4.95
CA ILE A 154 -13.13 -9.97 -3.59
C ILE A 154 -11.83 -10.77 -3.65
N LEU A 155 -11.71 -11.72 -4.58
CA LEU A 155 -10.51 -12.53 -4.74
C LEU A 155 -9.28 -11.69 -5.13
N GLU A 156 -9.42 -10.75 -6.07
CA GLU A 156 -8.35 -9.81 -6.42
C GLU A 156 -7.91 -8.96 -5.22
N LEU A 157 -8.87 -8.48 -4.42
CA LEU A 157 -8.58 -7.64 -3.26
C LEU A 157 -7.83 -8.41 -2.17
N ARG A 158 -8.18 -9.69 -1.98
CA ARG A 158 -7.48 -10.60 -1.05
C ARG A 158 -6.05 -10.86 -1.52
N HIS A 159 -5.84 -11.16 -2.80
CA HIS A 159 -4.50 -11.41 -3.32
C HIS A 159 -3.56 -10.18 -3.18
N GLN A 160 -4.11 -8.97 -3.29
CA GLN A 160 -3.35 -7.74 -3.06
C GLN A 160 -2.95 -7.53 -1.59
N LEU A 161 -3.56 -8.25 -0.64
CA LEU A 161 -3.18 -8.19 0.76
C LEU A 161 -1.97 -9.06 1.07
N ASP A 162 -1.79 -10.18 0.37
CA ASP A 162 -0.72 -11.16 0.62
C ASP A 162 0.66 -10.49 0.74
N ASP A 163 1.02 -9.57 -0.17
CA ASP A 163 2.32 -8.89 -0.14
C ASP A 163 2.51 -7.98 1.08
N VAL A 164 1.44 -7.32 1.51
CA VAL A 164 1.45 -6.40 2.65
C VAL A 164 1.40 -7.18 3.97
N GLU A 165 0.65 -8.28 4.02
CA GLU A 165 0.62 -9.22 5.15
C GLU A 165 2.01 -9.83 5.36
N ASN A 166 2.62 -10.36 4.30
CA ASN A 166 3.99 -10.88 4.32
C ASN A 166 5.02 -9.81 4.76
N PHE A 167 4.80 -8.53 4.42
CA PHE A 167 5.67 -7.45 4.90
C PHE A 167 5.50 -7.22 6.40
N VAL A 168 4.28 -7.22 6.91
CA VAL A 168 3.96 -7.03 8.33
C VAL A 168 4.46 -8.21 9.17
N GLU A 169 4.17 -9.45 8.78
CA GLU A 169 4.61 -10.67 9.49
C GLU A 169 6.13 -10.71 9.66
N ARG A 170 6.87 -10.52 8.55
CA ARG A 170 8.35 -10.51 8.57
C ARG A 170 8.97 -9.46 9.49
N HIS A 171 8.28 -8.34 9.74
CA HIS A 171 8.80 -7.23 10.55
C HIS A 171 8.23 -7.19 11.97
N LEU A 172 7.18 -7.97 12.26
CA LEU A 172 6.62 -8.13 13.61
C LEU A 172 7.06 -9.44 14.30
N GLU A 173 7.90 -10.26 13.65
CA GLU A 173 8.34 -11.58 14.14
C GLU A 173 7.16 -12.52 14.43
N LEU A 174 6.09 -12.42 13.64
CA LEU A 174 4.92 -13.31 13.65
C LEU A 174 5.08 -14.44 12.63
#